data_AF-A0A1G8R732-F1
#
_entry.id   AF-A0A1G8R732-F1
#
_cell.length_a   1.000
_cell.length_b   1.000
_cell.length_c   1.000
_cell.angle_alpha   90.00
_cell.angle_beta   90.00
_cell.angle_gamma   90.00
#
_symmetry.space_group_name_H-M   'P 1'
#
loop_
_entity.id
_entity.type
_entity.pdbx_description
1 polymer ?
#
loop_
_entity_poly.entity_id
_entity_poly.type
_entity_poly.pdbx_seq_one_letter_code
_entity_poly.pdbx_strand_id
1 'polypeptide(L)'
;MKNKKNKNKKATRKNTERKKKPTKTLWFAGSIIVIILAALFVIQMTVEEDKNVAGLPAGTTAPNFTLSSTEGEFSLSDYKDKNVVIYFYEGNT
;
A
#
# COMPACT_ATOMS: atom_id res chain seq x y z
N MET A 1 73.76 43.41 30.24
CA MET A 1 72.64 42.44 30.31
C MET A 1 71.49 42.93 29.44
N LYS A 2 71.14 42.21 28.36
CA LYS A 2 70.16 42.66 27.35
C LYS A 2 68.78 42.06 27.65
N ASN A 3 67.85 42.92 28.04
CA ASN A 3 66.46 42.63 28.37
C ASN A 3 65.68 42.24 27.10
N LYS A 4 65.34 40.95 26.93
CA LYS A 4 64.61 40.44 25.76
C LYS A 4 63.11 40.61 25.97
N LYS A 5 62.54 41.54 25.20
CA LYS A 5 61.11 41.85 25.07
C LYS A 5 60.29 40.59 24.76
N ASN A 6 59.36 40.32 25.66
CA ASN A 6 58.30 39.33 25.56
C ASN A 6 57.37 39.67 24.37
N LYS A 7 57.37 38.82 23.33
CA LYS A 7 56.50 38.98 22.15
C LYS A 7 55.25 38.14 22.32
N ASN A 8 54.23 38.80 22.85
CA ASN A 8 52.86 38.34 22.95
C ASN A 8 52.25 38.18 21.53
N LYS A 9 52.31 36.98 20.94
CA LYS A 9 51.62 36.67 19.68
C LYS A 9 50.18 36.27 19.99
N LYS A 10 49.28 37.25 19.92
CA LYS A 10 47.82 37.02 19.86
C LYS A 10 47.51 36.23 18.59
N ALA A 11 47.20 34.95 18.74
CA ALA A 11 46.60 34.15 17.68
C ALA A 11 45.14 34.57 17.53
N THR A 12 44.87 35.48 16.60
CA THR A 12 43.53 35.84 16.16
C THR A 12 42.85 34.65 15.51
N ARG A 13 41.77 34.19 16.16
CA ARG A 13 40.79 33.23 15.68
C ARG A 13 40.28 33.64 14.30
N LYS A 14 40.57 32.86 13.25
CA LYS A 14 39.77 32.89 12.02
C LYS A 14 38.73 31.79 12.14
N ASN A 15 37.58 32.18 12.70
CA ASN A 15 36.37 31.39 12.69
C ASN A 15 35.88 31.37 11.24
N THR A 16 36.16 30.28 10.52
CA THR A 16 35.70 30.10 9.14
C THR A 16 34.20 29.86 9.18
N GLU A 17 33.43 30.94 9.11
CA GLU A 17 31.99 30.89 8.92
C GLU A 17 31.68 30.06 7.67
N ARG A 18 31.15 28.85 7.90
CA ARG A 18 30.54 28.03 6.86
C ARG A 18 29.27 28.74 6.39
N LYS A 19 29.39 29.62 5.41
CA LYS A 19 28.23 30.10 4.66
C LYS A 19 27.70 28.94 3.82
N LYS A 20 26.84 28.11 4.43
CA LYS A 20 25.97 27.19 3.70
C LYS A 20 25.10 28.05 2.78
N LYS A 21 25.46 28.09 1.49
CA LYS A 21 24.58 28.62 0.45
C LYS A 21 23.25 27.86 0.57
N PRO A 22 22.08 28.53 0.57
CA PRO A 22 20.81 27.83 0.51
C PRO A 22 20.74 27.15 -0.86
N THR A 23 21.07 25.87 -0.90
CA THR A 23 20.96 25.07 -2.12
C THR A 23 19.49 24.83 -2.35
N LYS A 24 18.98 25.35 -3.48
CA LYS A 24 17.61 25.16 -4.01
C LYS A 24 17.24 23.68 -4.26
N THR A 25 18.07 22.74 -3.82
CA THR A 25 17.89 21.29 -3.90
C THR A 25 16.83 20.76 -2.92
N LEU A 26 16.48 21.51 -1.86
CA LEU A 26 15.41 21.11 -0.95
C LEU A 26 13.99 21.30 -1.53
N TRP A 27 13.81 22.15 -2.54
CA TRP A 27 12.47 22.39 -3.11
C TRP A 27 12.07 21.30 -4.12
N PHE A 28 13.03 20.69 -4.80
CA PHE A 28 12.78 19.58 -5.73
C PHE A 28 12.55 18.25 -5.01
N ALA A 29 13.21 18.02 -3.86
CA ALA A 29 13.02 16.79 -3.08
C ALA A 29 11.60 16.67 -2.50
N GLY A 30 11.00 17.78 -2.07
CA GLY A 30 9.60 17.79 -1.60
C GLY A 30 8.59 17.45 -2.70
N SER A 31 8.83 17.93 -3.92
CA SER A 31 7.97 17.63 -5.08
C SER A 31 7.94 16.14 -5.41
N ILE A 32 9.10 15.47 -5.40
CA ILE A 32 9.20 14.03 -5.68
C ILE A 32 8.41 13.22 -4.65
N ILE A 33 8.50 13.58 -3.36
CA ILE A 33 7.78 12.88 -2.28
C ILE A 33 6.26 13.01 -2.47
N VAL A 34 5.76 14.20 -2.84
CA VAL A 34 4.32 14.41 -3.10
C VAL A 34 3.84 13.58 -4.29
N ILE A 35 4.66 13.49 -5.36
CA ILE A 35 4.33 12.67 -6.53
C ILE A 35 4.27 11.18 -6.16
N ILE A 36 5.22 10.69 -5.37
CA ILE A 36 5.23 9.29 -4.91
C ILE A 36 4.00 8.98 -4.05
N LEU A 37 3.65 9.87 -3.11
CA LEU A 37 2.46 9.70 -2.28
C LEU A 37 1.16 9.73 -3.08
N ALA A 38 1.05 10.63 -4.06
CA ALA A 38 -0.10 10.68 -4.95
C ALA A 38 -0.21 9.41 -5.80
N ALA A 39 0.91 8.89 -6.32
CA ALA A 39 0.93 7.65 -7.08
C ALA A 39 0.51 6.45 -6.21
N LEU A 40 1.02 6.34 -4.98
CA LEU A 40 0.61 5.29 -4.03
C LEU A 40 -0.87 5.39 -3.66
N PHE A 41 -1.39 6.62 -3.49
CA PHE A 41 -2.81 6.85 -3.22
C PHE A 41 -3.70 6.40 -4.39
N VAL A 42 -3.32 6.73 -5.63
CA VAL A 42 -4.02 6.26 -6.83
C VAL A 42 -3.98 4.74 -6.94
N ILE A 43 -2.83 4.11 -6.70
CA ILE A 43 -2.70 2.64 -6.71
C ILE A 43 -3.64 2.02 -5.67
N GLN A 44 -3.66 2.52 -4.43
CA GLN A 44 -4.56 2.01 -3.39
C GLN A 44 -6.05 2.21 -3.77
N MET A 45 -6.40 3.32 -4.42
CA MET A 45 -7.77 3.56 -4.90
C MET A 45 -8.18 2.61 -6.04
N THR A 46 -7.21 2.07 -6.80
CA THR A 46 -7.45 1.08 -7.85
C THR A 46 -7.41 -0.39 -7.36
N VAL A 47 -7.10 -0.63 -6.08
CA VAL A 47 -6.99 -1.99 -5.50
C VAL A 47 -8.33 -2.49 -4.91
N GLU A 48 -9.42 -1.79 -5.19
CA GLU A 48 -10.79 -2.29 -5.05
C GLU A 48 -11.42 -2.18 -6.46
N GLU A 49 -11.98 -3.19 -7.13
CA GLU A 49 -12.61 -4.43 -6.74
C GLU A 49 -12.45 -5.46 -7.88
N ASP A 50 -11.77 -6.57 -7.66
CA ASP A 50 -12.04 -7.83 -8.37
C ASP A 50 -12.72 -8.81 -7.41
N LYS A 51 -13.67 -8.30 -6.62
CA LYS A 51 -14.67 -9.19 -6.04
C LYS A 51 -15.60 -9.51 -7.19
N ASN A 52 -15.40 -10.64 -7.84
CA ASN A 52 -16.35 -11.23 -8.78
C ASN A 52 -17.66 -11.57 -8.02
N VAL A 53 -18.41 -10.55 -7.58
CA VAL A 53 -19.72 -10.65 -6.90
C VAL A 53 -20.85 -10.55 -7.93
N ALA A 54 -20.56 -10.72 -9.22
CA ALA A 54 -21.60 -10.84 -10.22
C ALA A 54 -22.27 -12.21 -10.05
N GLY A 55 -23.24 -12.27 -9.14
CA GLY A 55 -24.20 -13.38 -9.10
C GLY A 55 -24.86 -13.55 -10.47
N LEU A 56 -25.34 -14.76 -10.75
CA LEU A 56 -25.98 -15.05 -12.03
C LEU A 56 -27.29 -14.23 -12.15
N PRO A 57 -27.58 -13.62 -13.32
CA PRO A 57 -28.84 -12.91 -13.52
C PRO A 57 -30.02 -13.88 -13.41
N ALA A 58 -31.16 -13.39 -12.93
CA ALA A 58 -32.37 -14.19 -12.80
C ALA A 58 -32.82 -14.76 -14.16
N GLY A 59 -33.27 -16.02 -14.16
CA GLY A 59 -33.63 -16.74 -15.38
C GLY A 59 -32.45 -17.41 -16.09
N THR A 60 -31.20 -17.17 -15.64
CA THR A 60 -30.04 -17.94 -16.10
C THR A 60 -30.14 -19.36 -15.59
N THR A 61 -29.87 -20.34 -16.45
CA THR A 61 -29.76 -21.75 -16.05
C THR A 61 -28.70 -21.89 -14.97
N ALA A 62 -29.07 -22.51 -13.84
CA ALA A 62 -28.13 -22.77 -12.75
C ALA A 62 -26.99 -23.69 -13.23
N PRO A 63 -25.71 -23.38 -12.95
CA PRO A 63 -24.58 -24.25 -13.28
C PRO A 63 -24.74 -25.58 -12.57
N ASN A 64 -24.36 -26.67 -13.25
CA ASN A 64 -24.30 -27.96 -12.58
C ASN A 64 -23.14 -27.94 -11.56
N PHE A 65 -23.39 -28.47 -10.37
CA PHE A 65 -22.40 -28.56 -9.32
C PHE A 65 -22.60 -29.86 -8.54
N THR A 66 -21.52 -30.26 -7.87
CA THR A 66 -21.50 -31.39 -6.96
C THR A 66 -20.80 -30.95 -5.67
N LEU A 67 -21.45 -31.16 -4.53
CA LEU A 67 -20.97 -30.78 -3.21
C LEU A 67 -20.75 -32.03 -2.36
N SER A 68 -19.61 -32.08 -1.69
CA SER A 68 -19.37 -33.06 -0.63
C SER A 68 -20.01 -32.58 0.67
N SER A 69 -20.68 -33.50 1.36
CA SER A 69 -21.32 -33.29 2.67
C SER A 69 -20.95 -34.43 3.61
N THR A 70 -21.21 -34.27 4.90
CA THR A 70 -21.05 -35.32 5.91
C THR A 70 -21.95 -36.53 5.65
N GLU A 71 -23.06 -36.33 4.93
CA GLU A 71 -24.04 -37.37 4.60
C GLU A 71 -23.76 -38.05 3.25
N GLY A 72 -22.75 -37.58 2.50
CA GLY A 72 -22.43 -38.07 1.17
C GLY A 72 -22.25 -36.93 0.15
N GLU A 73 -22.36 -37.29 -1.13
CA GLU A 73 -22.19 -36.35 -2.24
C GLU A 73 -23.55 -35.98 -2.83
N PHE A 74 -23.75 -34.69 -3.10
CA PHE A 74 -25.01 -34.16 -3.64
C PHE A 74 -24.74 -33.37 -4.91
N SER A 75 -25.48 -33.68 -5.97
CA SER A 75 -25.43 -32.94 -7.23
C SER A 75 -26.71 -32.16 -7.48
N LEU A 76 -26.64 -31.07 -8.25
CA LEU A 76 -27.84 -30.30 -8.63
C LEU A 76 -28.88 -31.16 -9.37
N SER A 77 -28.42 -32.15 -10.15
CA SER A 77 -29.28 -33.10 -10.87
C SER A 77 -30.18 -33.92 -9.95
N ASP A 78 -29.79 -34.15 -8.70
CA ASP A 78 -30.53 -34.98 -7.75
C ASP A 78 -31.83 -34.28 -7.29
N TYR A 79 -31.90 -32.96 -7.48
CA TYR A 79 -33.05 -32.13 -7.17
C TYR A 79 -33.83 -31.69 -8.41
N LYS A 80 -33.73 -32.43 -9.52
CA LYS A 80 -34.49 -32.14 -10.73
C LYS A 80 -35.98 -32.01 -10.41
N ASP A 81 -36.63 -31.03 -11.05
CA ASP A 81 -38.05 -30.73 -10.91
C ASP A 81 -38.48 -30.24 -9.51
N LYS A 82 -37.52 -29.86 -8.66
CA LYS A 82 -37.75 -29.23 -7.35
C LYS A 82 -37.23 -27.79 -7.34
N ASN A 83 -37.87 -26.93 -6.54
CA ASN A 83 -37.32 -25.62 -6.20
C ASN A 83 -36.28 -25.78 -5.10
N VAL A 84 -35.07 -25.29 -5.33
CA VAL A 84 -33.93 -25.41 -4.40
C VAL A 84 -33.44 -24.01 -4.04
N VAL A 85 -33.17 -23.79 -2.76
CA VAL A 85 -32.53 -22.57 -2.27
C VAL A 85 -31.11 -22.93 -1.86
N ILE A 86 -30.12 -22.27 -2.46
CA ILE A 86 -28.70 -22.46 -2.15
C ILE A 86 -28.25 -21.30 -1.27
N TYR A 87 -27.77 -21.63 -0.07
CA TYR A 87 -27.29 -20.65 0.89
C TYR A 87 -25.77 -20.74 1.01
N PHE A 88 -25.07 -19.73 0.52
CA PHE A 88 -23.62 -19.61 0.65
C PHE A 88 -23.27 -18.88 1.94
N TYR A 89 -22.38 -19.47 2.73
CA TYR A 89 -21.83 -18.84 3.93
C TYR A 89 -20.32 -19.08 4.00
N GLU A 90 -19.62 -18.13 4.59
CA GLU A 90 -18.19 -18.27 4.84
C GLU A 90 -17.98 -19.20 6.04
N GLY A 91 -17.26 -20.30 5.84
CA GLY A 91 -16.87 -21.18 6.93
C GLY A 91 -15.65 -20.58 7.62
N ASN A 92 -15.79 -20.22 8.90
CA ASN A 92 -14.62 -19.91 9.74
C ASN A 92 -13.86 -21.22 9.98
N THR A 93 -12.92 -21.56 9.10
CA THR A 93 -11.95 -22.65 9.31
C THR A 93 -10.73 -22.18 10.06
#